data_AF-A0A948R689-F1
#
_entry.id   AF-A0A948R689-F1
#
_cell.length_a   1.000
_cell.length_b   1.000
_cell.length_c   1.000
_cell.angle_alpha   90.00
_cell.angle_beta   90.00
_cell.angle_gamma   90.00
#
_symmetry.space_group_name_H-M   'P 1'
#
loop_
_entity.id
_entity.type
_entity.pdbx_description
1 polymer ?
#
loop_
_entity_poly.entity_id
_entity_poly.type
_entity_poly.pdbx_seq_one_letter_code
_entity_poly.pdbx_strand_id
1 'polypeptide(L)' 'MNRLALVLFPMVATTLMGIAVIAVLTMDIWATGQPILLAAAAGFVISIPVSWWIGRQLTALTAGRQRDLPS' A
#
# COMPACT_ATOMS: atom_id res chain seq x y z
N MET A 1 -0.41 14.92 -12.13
CA MET A 1 -0.17 13.47 -12.00
C MET A 1 0.02 12.98 -10.55
N ASN A 2 -0.03 13.83 -9.52
CA ASN A 2 -0.07 13.37 -8.10
C ASN A 2 -1.46 12.98 -7.60
N ARG A 3 -2.54 13.42 -8.26
CA ARG A 3 -3.92 13.23 -7.77
C ARG A 3 -4.34 11.76 -7.74
N LEU A 4 -3.96 10.97 -8.75
CA LEU A 4 -4.28 9.54 -8.80
C LEU A 4 -3.53 8.77 -7.69
N ALA A 5 -2.23 9.04 -7.52
CA ALA A 5 -1.43 8.45 -6.45
C ALA A 5 -1.96 8.82 -5.05
N LEU A 6 -2.40 10.06 -4.85
CA LEU A 6 -2.99 10.52 -3.58
C LEU A 6 -4.30 9.81 -3.22
N VAL A 7 -5.14 9.49 -4.22
CA VAL A 7 -6.41 8.76 -3.98
C VAL A 7 -6.16 7.27 -3.73
N LEU A 8 -5.11 6.69 -4.31
CA LEU A 8 -4.74 5.29 -4.10
C LEU A 8 -3.95 5.06 -2.81
N PHE A 9 -3.20 6.06 -2.35
CA PHE A 9 -2.43 6.03 -1.11
C PHE A 9 -3.22 5.49 0.10
N PRO A 10 -4.43 5.98 0.44
CA PRO A 10 -5.17 5.47 1.59
C PRO A 10 -5.58 4.01 1.45
N MET A 11 -5.90 3.53 0.24
CA MET A 11 -6.30 2.14 0.00
C MET A 11 -5.09 1.19 0.12
N VAL A 12 -3.94 1.60 -0.41
CA VAL A 12 -2.67 0.87 -0.25
C VAL A 12 -2.20 0.89 1.20
N ALA A 13 -2.32 2.02 1.89
CA ALA A 13 -1.89 2.16 3.27
C ALA A 13 -2.70 1.26 4.22
N THR A 14 -4.03 1.25 4.11
CA THR A 14 -4.89 0.43 4.96
C THR A 14 -4.72 -1.06 4.68
N THR A 15 -4.56 -1.46 3.42
CA THR A 15 -4.32 -2.85 3.05
C THR A 15 -2.96 -3.34 3.55
N LEU A 16 -1.89 -2.56 3.40
CA LEU A 16 -0.57 -2.96 3.89
C LEU A 16 -0.51 -3.02 5.42
N MET A 17 -1.13 -2.06 6.11
CA MET A 17 -1.27 -2.12 7.57
C MET A 17 -2.09 -3.34 8.01
N GLY A 18 -3.21 -3.62 7.35
CA GLY A 18 -4.04 -4.80 7.63
C GLY A 18 -3.27 -6.11 7.47
N ILE A 19 -2.51 -6.25 6.38
CA ILE A 19 -1.64 -7.41 6.13
C ILE A 19 -0.59 -7.55 7.25
N ALA A 20 0.07 -6.46 7.65
CA ALA A 20 1.06 -6.50 8.72
C ALA A 20 0.47 -6.92 10.07
N VAL A 21 -0.72 -6.42 10.40
CA VAL A 21 -1.45 -6.80 11.62
C VAL A 21 -1.85 -8.29 11.57
N ILE A 22 -2.41 -8.76 10.44
CA ILE A 22 -2.78 -10.17 10.26
C ILE A 22 -1.53 -11.06 10.34
N ALA A 23 -0.41 -10.67 9.75
CA ALA A 23 0.83 -11.43 9.80
C ALA A 23 1.33 -11.60 11.24
N VAL A 24 1.31 -10.53 12.06
CA VAL A 24 1.72 -10.62 13.47
C VAL A 24 0.77 -11.48 14.29
N LEU A 25 -0.54 -11.38 14.06
CA LEU A 25 -1.53 -12.24 14.72
C LEU A 25 -1.38 -13.71 14.30
N THR A 26 -1.03 -13.96 13.03
CA THR A 26 -0.88 -15.32 12.48
C THR A 26 0.41 -16.00 12.96
N MET A 27 1.48 -15.22 13.15
CA MET A 27 2.75 -15.74 13.64
C MET A 27 2.72 -16.06 15.14
N ASP A 28 1.64 -15.74 15.86
CA ASP A 28 1.47 -15.92 17.32
C ASP A 28 2.65 -15.35 18.14
N ILE A 29 3.37 -14.38 17.55
CA ILE A 29 4.48 -13.69 18.19
C ILE A 29 3.87 -12.65 19.12
N TRP A 30 3.61 -13.07 20.35
CA TRP A 30 3.23 -12.22 21.48
C TRP A 30 1.95 -11.42 21.20
N ALA A 31 0.80 -12.05 21.44
CA ALA A 31 -0.53 -11.41 21.47
C ALA A 31 -0.69 -10.42 22.65
N THR A 32 0.27 -9.51 22.82
CA THR A 32 0.22 -8.37 23.73
C THR A 32 -0.14 -7.12 22.91
N GLY A 33 -0.85 -6.14 23.45
CA GLY A 33 -1.32 -4.99 22.65
C GLY A 33 -0.21 -4.13 22.03
N GLN A 34 1.00 -4.12 22.61
CA GLN A 34 2.14 -3.34 22.14
C GLN A 34 2.73 -3.79 20.78
N PRO A 35 3.01 -5.09 20.54
CA PRO A 35 3.54 -5.56 19.26
C PRO A 35 2.59 -5.34 18.07
N ILE A 36 1.26 -5.39 18.26
CA ILE A 36 0.29 -5.06 17.20
C ILE A 36 0.44 -3.60 16.75
N LEU A 37 0.65 -2.69 17.70
CA LEU A 37 0.87 -1.27 17.42
C LEU A 37 2.17 -1.03 16.64
N LEU A 38 3.23 -1.77 16.99
CA LEU A 38 4.51 -1.74 16.27
C LEU A 38 4.40 -2.34 14.87
N ALA A 39 3.66 -3.43 14.70
CA ALA A 39 3.37 -4.05 13.40
C ALA A 39 2.59 -3.11 12.48
N ALA A 40 1.57 -2.47 13.05
CA ALA A 40 0.79 -1.42 12.41
C ALA A 40 1.71 -0.27 11.96
N ALA A 41 2.53 0.28 12.87
CA ALA A 41 3.48 1.35 12.56
C ALA A 41 4.49 0.94 11.47
N ALA A 42 5.02 -0.29 11.52
CA ALA A 42 5.92 -0.81 10.50
C ALA A 42 5.21 -0.93 9.14
N GLY A 43 3.99 -1.45 9.11
CA GLY A 43 3.15 -1.52 7.90
C GLY A 43 2.86 -0.13 7.31
N PHE A 44 2.66 0.87 8.17
CA PHE A 44 2.48 2.27 7.74
C PHE A 44 3.77 2.86 7.14
N VAL A 45 4.92 2.62 7.76
CA VAL A 45 6.21 3.09 7.25
C VAL A 45 6.54 2.45 5.90
N ILE A 46 6.29 1.14 5.74
CA ILE A 46 6.50 0.42 4.47
C ILE A 46 5.48 0.87 3.41
N SER A 47 4.28 1.29 3.81
CA SER A 47 3.26 1.81 2.89
C SER A 47 3.71 3.05 2.11
N ILE A 48 4.58 3.89 2.69
CA ILE A 48 5.06 5.13 2.06
C ILE A 48 5.86 4.84 0.78
N PRO A 49 6.96 4.04 0.79
CA PRO A 49 7.69 3.69 -0.43
C PRO A 49 6.86 2.81 -1.38
N VAL A 50 6.01 1.92 -0.85
CA VAL A 50 5.15 1.06 -1.67
C VAL A 50 4.15 1.89 -2.49
N SER A 51 3.55 2.93 -1.92
CA SER A 51 2.62 3.81 -2.64
C SER A 51 3.31 4.53 -3.81
N TRP A 52 4.55 4.98 -3.65
CA TRP A 52 5.31 5.60 -4.73
C TRP A 52 5.60 4.62 -5.86
N TRP A 53 5.89 3.36 -5.52
CA TRP A 53 6.17 2.31 -6.49
C TRP A 53 4.93 1.93 -7.30
N ILE A 54 3.78 1.76 -6.63
CA ILE A 54 2.49 1.46 -7.27
C ILE A 54 2.05 2.62 -8.17
N GLY A 55 2.24 3.87 -7.73
CA GLY A 55 1.96 5.06 -8.53
C GLY A 55 2.76 5.10 -9.85
N ARG A 56 4.04 4.70 -9.81
CA ARG A 56 4.87 4.57 -11.03
C ARG A 56 4.38 3.47 -11.95
N GLN A 57 4.01 2.30 -11.42
CA GLN A 57 3.52 1.19 -12.24
C GLN A 57 2.19 1.51 -12.93
N LEU A 58 1.25 2.11 -12.20
CA LEU A 58 -0.04 2.52 -12.78
C LEU A 58 0.13 3.58 -13.86
N THR A 59 0.99 4.57 -13.64
CA THR A 59 1.28 5.60 -14.66
C THR A 59 1.88 4.96 -15.93
N ALA A 60 2.77 3.98 -15.78
CA ALA A 60 3.34 3.25 -16.91
C ALA A 60 2.29 2.42 -17.68
N LEU A 61 1.36 1.77 -16.97
CA LEU A 61 0.29 0.97 -17.59
C LEU A 61 -0.78 1.85 -18.26
N THR A 62 -1.15 2.98 -17.64
CA THR A 62 -2.12 3.93 -18.21
C THR A 62 -1.57 4.64 -19.45
N ALA A 63 -0.26 4.95 -19.50
CA ALA A 63 0.39 5.51 -20.68
C ALA A 63 0.37 4.56 -21.89
N GLY A 64 0.30 3.25 -21.66
CA GLY A 64 0.10 2.25 -22.72
C GLY A 64 -1.31 2.31 -23.30
N ARG A 65 -2.33 2.30 -22.43
CA ARG A 65 -3.74 2.20 -22.84
C ARG A 65 -4.28 3.40 -23.62
N GLN A 66 -3.72 4.59 -23.42
CA GLN A 66 -4.18 5.80 -24.11
C GLN A 66 -3.80 5.83 -25.61
N ARG A 67 -2.85 4.97 -26.05
CA ARG A 67 -2.44 4.85 -27.46
C ARG A 67 -3.37 3.98 -28.31
N ASP A 68 -4.26 3.22 -27.67
CA ASP A 68 -5.09 2.20 -28.32
C ASP A 68 -6.52 2.68 -28.61
N LEU A 69 -6.84 3.95 -28.32
CA LEU A 69 -8.16 4.54 -28.59
C LEU A 69 -8.20 5.11 -30.02
N PRO A 70 -9.07 4.60 -30.92
CA PRO A 70 -9.28 5.20 -32.23
C PRO A 70 -9.93 6.59 -32.07
N SER A 71 -9.37 7.57 -32.78
CA SER A 71 -9.82 8.98 -32.87
C SER A 71 -11.17 9.13 -33.56
#